data_AF-A0A7S2V8I0-F1
#
_entry.id   AF-A0A7S2V8I0-F1
#
_cell.length_a   1.000
_cell.length_b   1.000
_cell.length_c   1.000
_cell.angle_alpha   90.00
_cell.angle_beta   90.00
_cell.angle_gamma   90.00
#
_symmetry.space_group_name_H-M   'P 1'
#
loop_
_entity.id
_entity.type
_entity.pdbx_description
1 polymer ?
#
loop_
_entity_poly.entity_id
_entity_poly.type
_entity_poly.pdbx_seq_one_letter_code
_entity_poly.pdbx_strand_id
1 'polypeptide(L)'
;MSGESTKVQQELSIQQAVTRAADDHKMKPLPEDYEPGEHDVLCGRGNACLRHKGNVQFRTIVRGFLPQYSKAVTKPDKSAILLAVIEAVREKTPDGGFIKKDPSSGRWYE
;
A
#
# COMPACT_ATOMS: atom_id res chain seq x y z
N MET A 1 -3.50 -22.15 -17.56
CA MET A 1 -3.66 -22.01 -16.09
C MET A 1 -2.42 -21.49 -15.35
N SER A 2 -1.23 -21.42 -15.96
CA SER A 2 0.00 -20.96 -15.27
C SER A 2 0.11 -19.42 -15.13
N GLY A 3 -0.30 -18.65 -16.13
CA GLY A 3 -0.07 -17.19 -16.17
C GLY A 3 -0.90 -16.35 -15.18
N GLU A 4 -2.04 -16.86 -14.72
CA GLU A 4 -2.90 -16.13 -13.77
C GLU A 4 -2.37 -16.21 -12.34
N SER A 5 -1.84 -17.38 -11.95
CA SER A 5 -1.17 -17.58 -10.66
C SER A 5 0.07 -16.69 -10.51
N THR A 6 0.86 -16.54 -11.57
CA THR A 6 2.05 -15.66 -11.58
C THR A 6 1.67 -14.19 -11.39
N LYS A 7 0.61 -13.72 -12.06
CA LYS A 7 0.13 -12.34 -11.92
C LYS A 7 -0.34 -12.04 -10.49
N VAL A 8 -1.07 -12.97 -9.88
CA VAL A 8 -1.52 -12.84 -8.48
C VAL A 8 -0.33 -12.79 -7.52
N GLN A 9 0.67 -13.64 -7.70
CA GLN A 9 1.89 -13.62 -6.87
C GLN A 9 2.67 -12.31 -7.02
N GLN A 10 2.80 -11.79 -8.24
CA GLN A 10 3.45 -10.50 -8.48
C GLN A 10 2.67 -9.33 -7.87
N GLU A 11 1.33 -9.31 -8.01
CA GLU A 11 0.47 -8.31 -7.39
C GLU A 11 0.67 -8.29 -5.86
N LEU A 12 0.66 -9.46 -5.21
CA LEU A 12 0.91 -9.58 -3.78
C LEU A 12 2.33 -9.14 -3.39
N SER A 13 3.33 -9.47 -4.21
CA SER A 13 4.72 -9.04 -3.98
C SER A 13 4.85 -7.52 -4.04
N ILE A 14 4.21 -6.85 -5.00
CA ILE A 14 4.22 -5.38 -5.10
C ILE A 14 3.51 -4.78 -3.89
N GLN A 15 2.33 -5.28 -3.52
CA GLN A 15 1.60 -4.78 -2.34
C GLN A 15 2.46 -4.83 -1.08
N GLN A 16 3.10 -5.98 -0.82
CA GLN A 16 3.97 -6.15 0.35
C GLN A 16 5.19 -5.23 0.30
N ALA A 17 5.83 -5.11 -0.85
CA ALA A 17 7.01 -4.27 -1.02
C ALA A 17 6.68 -2.79 -0.84
N VAL A 18 5.55 -2.31 -1.38
CA VAL A 18 5.06 -0.95 -1.18
C VAL A 18 4.77 -0.69 0.29
N THR A 19 4.01 -1.56 0.97
CA THR A 19 3.69 -1.36 2.39
C THR A 19 4.94 -1.34 3.27
N ARG A 20 5.97 -2.13 2.94
CA ARG A 20 7.25 -2.13 3.68
C ARG A 20 8.07 -0.88 3.42
N ALA A 21 8.13 -0.43 2.16
CA ALA A 21 8.82 0.79 1.80
C ALA A 21 8.13 2.03 2.39
N ALA A 22 6.81 1.99 2.57
CA ALA A 22 6.07 3.02 3.28
C ALA A 22 6.31 2.98 4.81
N ASP A 23 6.55 1.80 5.39
CA ASP A 23 6.81 1.56 6.83
C ASP A 23 8.28 1.84 7.25
N ASP A 24 9.14 2.32 6.33
CA ASP A 24 10.60 2.38 6.55
C ASP A 24 11.05 3.57 7.43
N HIS A 25 10.11 4.42 7.91
CA HIS A 25 10.40 5.50 8.86
C HIS A 25 9.41 5.48 10.01
N LYS A 26 9.93 5.50 11.24
CA LYS A 26 9.23 5.56 12.53
C LYS A 26 7.80 6.08 12.40
N MET A 27 6.85 5.15 12.46
CA MET A 27 5.41 5.37 12.63
C MET A 27 5.14 6.68 13.37
N LYS A 28 4.78 7.72 12.62
CA LYS A 28 4.48 9.03 13.17
C LYS A 28 3.05 8.95 13.70
N PRO A 29 2.82 9.29 14.98
CA PRO A 29 1.46 9.36 15.49
C PRO A 29 0.66 10.39 14.72
N LEU A 30 -0.49 9.98 14.18
CA LEU A 30 -1.48 10.88 13.60
C LEU A 30 -2.29 11.56 14.74
N PRO A 31 -3.06 12.63 14.46
CA PRO A 31 -3.91 13.28 15.47
C PRO A 31 -4.75 12.29 16.28
N GLU A 32 -5.07 12.63 17.52
CA GLU A 32 -5.82 11.72 18.42
C GLU A 32 -7.23 11.43 17.91
N ASP A 33 -7.82 12.39 17.21
CA ASP A 33 -9.13 12.34 16.54
C ASP A 33 -9.03 11.89 15.08
N TYR A 34 -7.88 11.39 14.63
CA TYR A 34 -7.70 10.94 13.26
C TYR A 34 -8.59 9.73 12.94
N GLU A 35 -9.40 9.88 11.89
CA GLU A 35 -10.17 8.79 11.29
C GLU A 35 -9.65 8.51 9.88
N PRO A 36 -9.45 7.23 9.51
CA PRO A 36 -9.09 6.86 8.15
C PRO A 36 -10.08 7.42 7.12
N GLY A 37 -9.56 8.18 6.16
CA GLY A 37 -10.30 8.61 5.00
C GLY A 37 -10.51 7.48 4.00
N GLU A 38 -11.40 7.70 3.03
CA GLU A 38 -11.76 6.67 2.04
C GLU A 38 -10.61 6.23 1.13
N HIS A 39 -9.54 7.04 1.06
CA HIS A 39 -8.37 6.80 0.23
C HIS A 39 -7.19 6.22 1.02
N ASP A 40 -7.24 6.23 2.36
CA ASP A 40 -6.15 5.73 3.19
C ASP A 40 -6.01 4.21 3.09
N VAL A 41 -4.77 3.77 2.93
CA VAL A 41 -4.41 2.36 2.87
C VAL A 41 -4.17 1.86 4.29
N LEU A 42 -5.01 0.95 4.74
CA LEU A 42 -4.88 0.32 6.05
C LEU A 42 -3.83 -0.81 5.97
N CYS A 43 -2.66 -0.55 6.55
CA CYS A 43 -1.57 -1.48 6.75
C CYS A 43 -1.88 -2.39 7.95
N GLY A 44 -2.68 -3.43 7.72
CA GLY A 44 -3.13 -4.34 8.76
C GLY A 44 -3.54 -5.70 8.24
N ARG A 45 -3.98 -6.57 9.15
CA ARG A 45 -4.48 -7.91 8.83
C ARG A 45 -6.00 -7.97 9.03
N GLY A 46 -6.68 -8.79 8.23
CA GLY A 46 -8.10 -9.13 8.41
C GLY A 46 -9.05 -8.51 7.38
N ASN A 47 -10.30 -8.99 7.41
CA ASN A 47 -11.33 -8.67 6.41
C ASN A 47 -11.71 -7.19 6.37
N ALA A 48 -11.65 -6.47 7.50
CA ALA A 48 -11.95 -5.04 7.56
C ALA A 48 -10.96 -4.24 6.71
N CYS A 49 -9.65 -4.47 6.87
CA CYS A 49 -8.60 -3.84 6.06
C CYS A 49 -8.75 -4.23 4.59
N LEU A 50 -9.01 -5.52 4.30
CA LEU A 50 -9.17 -6.01 2.92
C LEU A 50 -10.28 -5.27 2.15
N ARG A 51 -11.40 -5.00 2.83
CA ARG A 51 -12.61 -4.38 2.25
C ARG A 51 -12.61 -2.85 2.34
N HIS A 52 -11.63 -2.24 3.01
CA HIS A 52 -11.51 -0.79 3.10
C HIS A 52 -11.40 -0.17 1.70
N LYS A 53 -12.06 0.97 1.48
CA LYS A 53 -12.10 1.64 0.18
C LYS A 53 -10.68 1.96 -0.32
N GLY A 54 -9.81 2.47 0.55
CA GLY A 54 -8.42 2.78 0.20
C GLY A 54 -7.65 1.53 -0.21
N ASN A 55 -7.83 0.40 0.46
CA ASN A 55 -7.18 -0.87 0.08
C ASN A 55 -7.72 -1.42 -1.26
N VAL A 56 -9.01 -1.22 -1.58
CA VAL A 56 -9.59 -1.59 -2.89
C VAL A 56 -8.96 -0.75 -4.00
N GLN A 57 -8.85 0.57 -3.79
CA GLN A 57 -8.23 1.49 -4.74
C GLN A 57 -6.72 1.21 -4.89
N PHE A 58 -6.02 0.95 -3.79
CA PHE A 58 -4.62 0.56 -3.78
C PHE A 58 -4.35 -0.68 -4.65
N ARG A 59 -5.18 -1.72 -4.54
CA ARG A 59 -5.07 -2.89 -5.44
C ARG A 59 -5.24 -2.52 -6.91
N THR A 60 -6.13 -1.58 -7.20
CA THR A 60 -6.36 -1.08 -8.57
C THR A 60 -5.12 -0.33 -9.08
N ILE A 61 -4.52 0.52 -8.26
CA ILE A 61 -3.26 1.21 -8.56
C ILE A 61 -2.16 0.16 -8.85
N VAL A 62 -1.93 -0.78 -7.93
CA VAL A 62 -0.92 -1.85 -8.10
C VAL A 62 -1.13 -2.64 -9.40
N ARG A 63 -2.37 -2.98 -9.75
CA ARG A 63 -2.68 -3.67 -11.01
C ARG A 63 -2.31 -2.85 -12.24
N GLY A 64 -2.41 -1.53 -12.18
CA GLY A 64 -1.96 -0.63 -13.24
C GLY A 64 -0.44 -0.68 -13.46
N PHE A 65 0.34 -0.86 -12.38
CA PHE A 65 1.81 -0.96 -12.44
C PHE A 65 2.33 -2.39 -12.68
N LEU A 66 1.48 -3.41 -12.52
CA LEU A 66 1.84 -4.81 -12.69
C LEU A 66 2.56 -5.14 -14.02
N PRO A 67 2.13 -4.61 -15.19
CA PRO A 67 2.82 -4.86 -16.45
C PRO A 67 4.25 -4.29 -16.48
N GLN A 68 4.46 -3.13 -15.87
CA GLN A 68 5.77 -2.48 -15.79
C GLN A 68 6.68 -3.27 -14.85
N TYR A 69 6.16 -3.65 -13.67
CA TYR A 69 6.90 -4.42 -12.68
C TYR A 69 7.31 -5.80 -13.20
N SER A 70 6.43 -6.44 -13.99
CA SER A 70 6.74 -7.75 -14.60
C SER A 70 7.81 -7.67 -15.70
N LYS A 71 7.99 -6.51 -16.33
CA LYS A 71 9.04 -6.28 -17.35
C LYS A 71 10.35 -5.78 -16.74
N ALA A 72 10.31 -5.26 -15.51
CA ALA A 72 11.47 -4.74 -14.81
C ALA A 72 12.47 -5.87 -14.45
N VAL A 73 13.71 -5.71 -14.90
CA VAL A 73 14.76 -6.71 -14.69
C VAL A 73 15.61 -6.37 -13.46
N THR A 74 15.91 -5.09 -13.27
CA THR A 74 16.85 -4.66 -12.23
C THR A 74 16.13 -4.27 -10.93
N LYS A 75 16.87 -4.31 -9.81
CA LYS A 75 16.35 -3.84 -8.52
C LYS A 75 15.99 -2.34 -8.56
N PRO A 76 16.82 -1.44 -9.12
CA PRO A 76 16.47 -0.02 -9.26
C PRO A 76 15.16 0.22 -10.04
N ASP A 77 14.93 -0.49 -11.15
CA ASP A 77 13.70 -0.34 -11.93
C ASP A 77 12.47 -0.71 -11.10
N LYS A 78 12.56 -1.81 -10.34
CA LYS A 78 11.49 -2.25 -9.44
C LYS A 78 11.27 -1.22 -8.33
N SER A 79 12.33 -0.70 -7.72
CA SER A 79 12.24 0.34 -6.70
C SER A 79 11.57 1.62 -7.22
N ALA A 80 11.89 2.05 -8.45
CA ALA A 80 11.25 3.21 -9.07
C ALA A 80 9.74 2.99 -9.27
N ILE A 81 9.33 1.77 -9.64
CA ILE A 81 7.91 1.42 -9.77
C ILE A 81 7.22 1.41 -8.41
N LEU A 82 7.86 0.89 -7.36
CA LEU A 82 7.30 0.94 -6.00
C LEU A 82 7.11 2.38 -5.53
N LEU A 83 8.09 3.26 -5.80
CA LEU A 83 8.01 4.68 -5.48
C LEU A 83 6.84 5.36 -6.21
N ALA A 84 6.67 5.10 -7.50
CA ALA A 84 5.56 5.63 -8.28
C ALA A 84 4.18 5.17 -7.74
N VAL A 85 4.08 3.94 -7.24
CA VAL A 85 2.85 3.46 -6.57
C VAL A 85 2.60 4.23 -5.26
N ILE A 86 3.64 4.46 -4.46
CA ILE A 86 3.54 5.23 -3.21
C ILE A 86 3.09 6.67 -3.51
N GLU A 87 3.70 7.32 -4.49
CA GLU A 87 3.35 8.67 -4.93
C GLU A 87 1.89 8.76 -5.38
N ALA A 88 1.44 7.81 -6.22
CA ALA A 88 0.05 7.77 -6.69
C ALA A 88 -1.00 7.56 -5.58
N VAL A 89 -0.62 6.93 -4.45
CA VAL A 89 -1.46 6.86 -3.26
C VAL A 89 -1.43 8.20 -2.52
N ARG A 90 -0.23 8.73 -2.24
CA ARG A 90 -0.03 9.99 -1.50
C ARG A 90 -0.72 11.19 -2.14
N GLU A 91 -0.76 11.26 -3.48
CA GLU A 91 -1.50 12.30 -4.21
C GLU A 91 -3.00 12.35 -3.87
N LYS A 92 -3.57 11.24 -3.39
CA LYS A 92 -4.99 11.12 -3.03
C LYS A 92 -5.25 11.20 -1.53
N THR A 93 -4.20 11.27 -0.72
CA THR A 93 -4.26 11.21 0.75
C THR A 93 -3.36 12.31 1.34
N PRO A 94 -3.77 13.60 1.30
CA PRO A 94 -2.93 14.69 1.78
C PRO A 94 -2.64 14.62 3.29
N ASP A 95 -3.56 14.04 4.06
CA ASP A 95 -3.48 13.93 5.53
C ASP A 95 -3.09 12.52 6.01
N GLY A 96 -2.64 11.65 5.09
CA GLY A 96 -2.34 10.25 5.38
C GLY A 96 -1.72 9.51 4.19
N GLY A 97 -2.10 8.25 4.01
CA GLY A 97 -1.63 7.43 2.89
C GLY A 97 -1.51 5.96 3.23
N PHE A 98 -0.52 5.60 4.03
CA PHE A 98 -0.29 4.23 4.47
C PHE A 98 -0.32 4.20 5.98
N ILE A 99 -1.47 3.88 6.56
CA ILE A 99 -1.70 4.02 7.99
C ILE A 99 -1.87 2.68 8.68
N LYS A 100 -1.48 2.60 9.94
CA LYS A 100 -1.60 1.41 10.76
C LYS A 100 -2.18 1.76 12.13
N LYS A 101 -3.14 0.94 12.56
CA LYS A 101 -3.70 1.03 13.91
C LYS A 101 -2.82 0.24 14.87
N ASP A 102 -2.32 0.89 15.91
CA ASP A 102 -1.69 0.20 17.03
C ASP A 102 -2.79 -0.51 17.84
N PRO A 103 -2.72 -1.84 17.98
CA PRO A 103 -3.73 -2.58 18.75
C PRO A 103 -3.67 -2.29 20.24
N SER A 104 -2.56 -1.79 20.78
CA SER A 104 -2.41 -1.54 22.22
C SER A 104 -3.02 -0.20 22.65
N SER A 105 -2.73 0.89 21.92
CA SER A 105 -3.28 2.22 22.19
C SER A 105 -4.56 2.55 21.42
N GLY A 106 -4.87 1.80 20.36
CA GLY A 106 -5.96 2.12 19.42
C GLY A 106 -5.66 3.30 18.49
N ARG A 107 -4.45 3.88 18.54
CA ARG A 107 -4.07 5.05 17.74
C ARG A 107 -3.65 4.69 16.33
N TRP A 108 -3.80 5.67 15.43
CA TRP A 108 -3.32 5.58 14.06
C TRP A 108 -1.93 6.19 13.90
N TYR A 109 -1.14 5.54 13.06
CA TYR A 109 0.22 5.96 12.70
C TYR A 109 0.39 5.87 11.20
N GLU A 110 1.18 6.77 10.63
CA GLU A 110 1.73 6.66 9.28
C GLU A 110 3.19 6.24 9.36
#